data_AF-A0AB39Z0Q7-F1
#
_entry.id   AF-A0AB39Z0Q7-F1
#
_cell.length_a   1.000
_cell.length_b   1.000
_cell.length_c   1.000
_cell.angle_alpha   90.00
_cell.angle_beta   90.00
_cell.angle_gamma   90.00
#
_symmetry.space_group_name_H-M   'P 1'
#
loop_
_entity.id
_entity.type
_entity.pdbx_description
1 polymer ?
#
loop_
_entity_poly.entity_id
_entity_poly.type
_entity_poly.pdbx_seq_one_letter_code
_entity_poly.pdbx_strand_id
1 'polypeptide(L)'
;MFYPKTPFLGNPLLEAEILKVNSAALAPLLEWLCRTPKVTTYRVNTLRVSVDAFRKKVEEKLVARYGPESPRVYGLPNLPEVLCIDPLAERLIQTSPDSRLKEVIVDTSCGAALLRGAHIYAPGVLAMESKAQLEELVSVYADLTGKCKRGSITRYDSSVKIFLGTGKVLMQRYQLFNNSDQPANGIAVEMQSNVSGVPLLGDLSNEDALLQNLPSIVCVRVLDPQPGERILDMCAAPGNKTSHIAELLGDQGSVVALDNSASRVRSMLPKLAVYNSITAHVFDSTKTVAPDPAPSGEVTGPPFPCGSFDRILLDAPCSGLGNRPQLSCNIKKPKVLQSYPNIQRRLFGQAVQLLRPGGTLVYSTCTVTEEECEGLVSWALRKFPEVRLVDATPRWGGPGLPLPDLDATKSCLLQRFGPSEESIDTVGFFIAKFQKES
;
A
#
# COMPACT_ATOMS: atom_id res chain seq x y z
N MET A 1 19.22 13.24 -12.23
CA MET A 1 17.99 12.77 -11.56
C MET A 1 18.04 11.24 -11.57
N PHE A 2 18.00 10.59 -10.40
CA PHE A 2 18.24 9.14 -10.25
C PHE A 2 17.08 8.27 -10.77
N TYR A 3 15.86 8.79 -10.75
CA TYR A 3 14.67 8.04 -11.15
C TYR A 3 14.56 7.90 -12.67
N PRO A 4 14.13 6.73 -13.17
CA PRO A 4 13.94 6.52 -14.60
C PRO A 4 12.85 7.45 -15.13
N LYS A 5 12.82 7.66 -16.46
CA LYS A 5 11.63 8.23 -17.10
C LYS A 5 10.42 7.38 -16.73
N THR A 6 9.28 8.03 -16.63
CA THR A 6 8.04 7.42 -16.14
C THR A 6 7.74 6.08 -16.84
N PRO A 7 7.33 5.01 -16.12
CA PRO A 7 7.07 3.71 -16.74
C PRO A 7 5.85 3.71 -17.67
N PHE A 8 5.15 4.85 -17.74
CA PHE A 8 4.07 5.12 -18.68
C PHE A 8 4.58 5.66 -20.03
N LEU A 9 5.83 6.11 -20.09
CA LEU A 9 6.43 6.74 -21.27
C LEU A 9 6.34 5.82 -22.48
N GLY A 10 5.78 6.33 -23.57
CA GLY A 10 5.57 5.58 -24.81
C GLY A 10 4.20 4.91 -24.92
N ASN A 11 3.27 5.16 -23.98
CA ASN A 11 1.87 4.73 -24.07
C ASN A 11 0.91 5.91 -23.85
N PRO A 12 0.82 6.86 -24.80
CA PRO A 12 0.03 8.10 -24.63
C PRO A 12 -1.47 7.82 -24.40
N LEU A 13 -1.99 6.72 -24.97
CA LEU A 13 -3.37 6.30 -24.75
C LEU A 13 -3.63 5.86 -23.31
N LEU A 14 -2.65 5.26 -22.63
CA LEU A 14 -2.78 4.89 -21.23
C LEU A 14 -2.59 6.11 -20.33
N GLU A 15 -1.65 7.00 -20.66
CA GLU A 15 -1.41 8.25 -19.91
C GLU A 15 -2.65 9.14 -19.90
N ALA A 16 -3.32 9.29 -21.04
CA ALA A 16 -4.55 10.08 -21.17
C ALA A 16 -5.73 9.54 -20.32
N GLU A 17 -5.72 8.25 -19.95
CA GLU A 17 -6.75 7.67 -19.09
C GLU A 17 -6.51 7.90 -17.60
N ILE A 18 -5.32 8.37 -17.19
CA ILE A 18 -5.01 8.67 -15.79
C ILE A 18 -5.75 9.94 -15.35
N LEU A 19 -5.55 11.04 -16.07
CA LEU A 19 -6.23 12.32 -15.87
C LEU A 19 -6.86 12.77 -17.19
N LYS A 20 -8.17 12.54 -17.36
CA LYS A 20 -8.91 12.91 -18.57
C LYS A 20 -9.30 14.37 -18.57
N VAL A 21 -9.79 14.85 -17.42
CA VAL A 21 -10.27 16.23 -17.24
C VAL A 21 -9.12 17.14 -16.82
N ASN A 22 -8.29 16.70 -15.87
CA ASN A 22 -7.21 17.51 -15.29
C ASN A 22 -5.84 17.22 -15.93
N SER A 23 -5.79 17.18 -17.27
CA SER A 23 -4.61 16.75 -18.04
C SER A 23 -3.35 17.61 -17.81
N ALA A 24 -3.50 18.87 -17.43
CA ALA A 24 -2.38 19.76 -17.10
C ALA A 24 -1.55 19.26 -15.89
N ALA A 25 -2.16 18.50 -14.98
CA ALA A 25 -1.48 17.94 -13.81
C ALA A 25 -0.78 16.60 -14.10
N LEU A 26 -0.89 16.06 -15.33
CA LEU A 26 -0.42 14.71 -15.64
C LEU A 26 1.11 14.62 -15.62
N ALA A 27 1.81 15.50 -16.32
CA ALA A 27 3.28 15.48 -16.38
C ALA A 27 3.95 15.51 -14.99
N PRO A 28 3.63 16.47 -14.08
CA PRO A 28 4.22 16.48 -12.74
C PRO A 28 3.81 15.28 -11.90
N LEU A 29 2.58 14.76 -12.07
CA LEU A 29 2.13 13.54 -11.41
C LEU A 29 2.98 12.33 -11.81
N LEU A 30 3.21 12.12 -13.11
CA LEU A 30 3.98 10.99 -13.63
C LEU A 30 5.43 11.01 -13.17
N GLU A 31 6.02 12.19 -13.02
CA GLU A 31 7.36 12.36 -12.45
C GLU A 31 7.37 12.04 -10.94
N TRP A 32 6.41 12.57 -10.19
CA TRP A 32 6.26 12.34 -8.76
C TRP A 32 6.07 10.85 -8.42
N LEU A 33 5.27 10.11 -9.21
CA LEU A 33 5.04 8.67 -9.03
C LEU A 33 6.33 7.84 -9.10
N CYS A 34 7.34 8.30 -9.85
CA CYS A 34 8.61 7.59 -9.96
C CYS A 34 9.49 7.77 -8.73
N ARG A 35 9.30 8.87 -7.98
CA ARG A 35 10.09 9.21 -6.81
C ARG A 35 9.67 8.36 -5.61
N THR A 36 10.62 7.90 -4.82
CA THR A 36 10.37 7.19 -3.56
C THR A 36 9.80 8.16 -2.52
N PRO A 37 8.70 7.84 -1.82
CA PRO A 37 8.27 8.64 -0.69
C PRO A 37 9.34 8.59 0.40
N LYS A 38 9.76 9.77 0.86
CA LYS A 38 10.94 9.92 1.72
C LYS A 38 10.69 9.54 3.17
N VAL A 39 9.47 9.71 3.65
CA VAL A 39 9.09 9.40 5.03
C VAL A 39 8.64 7.94 5.13
N THR A 40 9.19 7.24 6.12
CA THR A 40 8.77 5.90 6.49
C THR A 40 7.74 5.98 7.60
N THR A 41 6.64 5.23 7.46
CA THR A 41 5.52 5.29 8.40
C THR A 41 5.19 3.91 8.97
N TYR A 42 5.15 3.83 10.30
CA TYR A 42 4.70 2.66 11.05
C TYR A 42 3.35 2.95 11.70
N ARG A 43 2.49 1.94 11.71
CA ARG A 43 1.34 1.84 12.59
C ARG A 43 1.72 1.00 13.80
N VAL A 44 1.70 1.58 14.99
CA VAL A 44 1.95 0.88 16.25
C VAL A 44 0.67 0.18 16.71
N ASN A 45 0.77 -1.09 17.06
CA ASN A 45 -0.33 -1.83 17.67
C ASN A 45 -0.46 -1.44 19.16
N THR A 46 -1.32 -0.46 19.43
CA THR A 46 -1.51 0.13 20.76
C THR A 46 -2.14 -0.82 21.77
N LEU A 47 -2.62 -2.00 21.36
CA LEU A 47 -3.08 -3.05 22.28
C LEU A 47 -1.92 -3.85 22.88
N ARG A 48 -0.72 -3.76 22.29
CA ARG A 48 0.45 -4.55 22.69
C ARG A 48 1.57 -3.72 23.27
N VAL A 49 1.85 -2.57 22.65
CA VAL A 49 2.98 -1.71 23.02
C VAL A 49 2.56 -0.25 22.99
N SER A 50 3.13 0.56 23.88
CA SER A 50 2.98 2.01 23.79
C SER A 50 3.81 2.57 22.64
N VAL A 51 3.32 3.66 22.05
CA VAL A 51 3.98 4.36 20.93
C VAL A 51 5.37 4.83 21.35
N ASP A 52 5.53 5.33 22.58
CA ASP A 52 6.83 5.75 23.12
C ASP A 52 7.81 4.60 23.32
N ALA A 53 7.34 3.42 23.75
CA ALA A 53 8.21 2.25 23.89
C ALA A 53 8.69 1.76 22.52
N PHE A 54 7.80 1.70 21.53
CA PHE A 54 8.19 1.37 20.17
C PHE A 54 9.12 2.44 19.56
N ARG A 55 8.85 3.72 19.83
CA ARG A 55 9.71 4.83 19.40
C ARG A 55 11.15 4.68 19.89
N LYS A 56 11.35 4.41 21.18
CA LYS A 56 12.68 4.20 21.76
C LYS A 56 13.42 3.06 21.07
N LYS A 57 12.74 1.93 20.82
CA LYS A 57 13.28 0.78 20.08
C LYS A 57 13.74 1.17 18.66
N VAL A 58 12.97 2.01 17.96
CA VAL A 58 13.32 2.51 16.62
C VAL A 58 14.54 3.43 16.71
N GLU A 59 14.55 4.38 17.65
CA GLU A 59 15.65 5.34 17.86
C GLU A 59 16.96 4.61 18.21
N GLU A 60 16.93 3.63 19.12
CA GLU A 60 18.09 2.80 19.48
C GLU A 60 18.67 2.07 18.25
N LYS A 61 17.81 1.50 17.39
CA LYS A 61 18.25 0.82 16.18
C LYS A 61 18.83 1.78 15.14
N LEU A 62 18.23 2.95 15.00
CA LEU A 62 18.74 4.00 14.12
C LEU A 62 20.10 4.51 14.60
N VAL A 63 20.29 4.69 15.91
CA VAL A 63 21.58 5.10 16.51
C VAL A 63 22.63 4.02 16.34
N ALA A 64 22.27 2.75 16.56
CA ALA A 64 23.19 1.64 16.34
C ALA A 64 23.67 1.55 14.88
N ARG A 65 22.84 1.97 13.92
CA ARG A 65 23.14 1.87 12.48
C ARG A 65 23.78 3.13 11.89
N TYR A 66 23.34 4.31 12.32
CA TYR A 66 23.69 5.60 11.71
C TYR A 66 24.40 6.56 12.67
N GLY A 67 24.56 6.20 13.95
CA GLY A 67 25.28 6.97 14.95
C GLY A 67 24.66 8.37 15.18
N PRO A 68 25.47 9.43 15.32
CA PRO A 68 24.99 10.80 15.53
C PRO A 68 24.12 11.36 14.38
N GLU A 69 24.15 10.72 13.21
CA GLU A 69 23.43 11.15 12.02
C GLU A 69 22.09 10.43 11.84
N SER A 70 21.60 9.75 12.89
CA SER A 70 20.29 9.10 12.85
C SER A 70 19.17 10.06 12.44
N PRO A 71 18.27 9.62 11.55
CA PRO A 71 17.13 10.42 11.16
C PRO A 71 16.19 10.62 12.35
N ARG A 72 15.45 11.73 12.32
CA ARG A 72 14.46 12.05 13.34
C ARG A 72 13.31 11.05 13.30
N VAL A 73 12.86 10.65 14.49
CA VAL A 73 11.64 9.87 14.70
C VAL A 73 10.61 10.73 15.41
N TYR A 74 9.37 10.76 14.91
CA TYR A 74 8.31 11.63 15.45
C TYR A 74 6.92 11.03 15.26
N GLY A 75 5.98 11.40 16.12
CA GLY A 75 4.56 11.05 15.98
C GLY A 75 3.78 12.13 15.22
N LEU A 76 2.53 11.83 14.87
CA LEU A 76 1.64 12.76 14.18
C LEU A 76 0.47 13.20 15.08
N PRO A 77 0.05 14.49 15.02
CA PRO A 77 -1.14 14.95 15.73
C PRO A 77 -2.39 14.22 15.22
N ASN A 78 -3.33 13.88 16.12
CA ASN A 78 -4.60 13.21 15.79
C ASN A 78 -4.46 11.80 15.16
N LEU A 79 -3.25 11.27 15.05
CA LEU A 79 -2.95 9.89 14.65
C LEU A 79 -1.99 9.27 15.67
N PRO A 80 -2.46 9.02 16.91
CA PRO A 80 -1.59 8.67 18.02
C PRO A 80 -0.81 7.37 17.81
N GLU A 81 -1.30 6.46 16.97
CA GLU A 81 -0.66 5.18 16.64
C GLU A 81 0.43 5.30 15.56
N VAL A 82 0.64 6.48 14.98
CA VAL A 82 1.58 6.65 13.85
C VAL A 82 2.94 7.10 14.33
N LEU A 83 3.97 6.39 13.85
CA LEU A 83 5.36 6.81 13.93
C LEU A 83 5.91 7.12 12.53
N CYS A 84 6.53 8.28 12.38
CA CYS A 84 7.21 8.73 11.18
C CYS A 84 8.72 8.76 11.41
N ILE A 85 9.46 8.45 10.35
CA ILE A 85 10.92 8.48 10.33
C ILE A 85 11.36 9.26 9.11
N ASP A 86 12.15 10.31 9.33
CA ASP A 86 12.69 11.16 8.27
C ASP A 86 13.70 10.39 7.38
N PRO A 87 13.95 10.87 6.16
CA PRO A 87 15.02 10.34 5.33
C PRO A 87 16.40 10.58 5.95
N LEU A 88 17.38 9.80 5.52
CA LEU A 88 18.79 10.01 5.82
C LEU A 88 19.30 11.32 5.18
N ALA A 89 20.30 11.92 5.83
CA ALA A 89 21.03 13.06 5.28
C ALA A 89 21.72 12.69 3.96
N GLU A 90 21.78 13.62 3.00
CA GLU A 90 22.29 13.36 1.64
C GLU A 90 23.70 12.78 1.61
N ARG A 91 24.58 13.19 2.54
CA ARG A 91 25.95 12.67 2.66
C ARG A 91 26.06 11.19 3.00
N LEU A 92 25.02 10.60 3.58
CA LEU A 92 24.94 9.16 3.87
C LEU A 92 24.40 8.36 2.67
N ILE A 93 23.92 9.02 1.63
CA ILE A 93 23.31 8.39 0.46
C ILE A 93 24.39 8.08 -0.56
N GLN A 94 24.61 6.80 -0.82
CA GLN A 94 25.47 6.38 -1.90
C GLN A 94 24.71 6.42 -3.22
N THR A 95 25.02 7.40 -4.06
CA THR A 95 24.33 7.63 -5.34
C THR A 95 25.01 6.96 -6.53
N SER A 96 26.25 6.50 -6.38
CA SER A 96 27.07 5.99 -7.47
C SER A 96 27.50 4.54 -7.24
N PRO A 97 27.43 3.70 -8.29
CA PRO A 97 27.88 2.32 -8.21
C PRO A 97 29.41 2.24 -8.12
N ASP A 98 29.92 1.25 -7.41
CA ASP A 98 31.34 0.85 -7.49
C ASP A 98 31.47 -0.26 -8.55
N SER A 99 32.17 0.04 -9.64
CA SER A 99 32.34 -0.86 -10.79
C SER A 99 33.13 -2.12 -10.48
N ARG A 100 33.88 -2.14 -9.36
CA ARG A 100 34.68 -3.29 -8.90
C ARG A 100 33.83 -4.32 -8.18
N LEU A 101 32.69 -3.91 -7.61
CA LEU A 101 31.79 -4.82 -6.93
C LEU A 101 31.06 -5.71 -7.94
N LYS A 102 30.75 -6.93 -7.49
CA LYS A 102 29.88 -7.85 -8.23
C LYS A 102 28.45 -7.38 -8.19
N GLU A 103 27.66 -7.81 -9.17
CA GLU A 103 26.27 -7.38 -9.31
C GLU A 103 25.25 -8.42 -8.80
N VAL A 104 24.20 -7.92 -8.16
CA VAL A 104 22.95 -8.66 -7.91
C VAL A 104 21.81 -7.94 -8.63
N ILE A 105 21.02 -8.69 -9.39
CA ILE A 105 19.89 -8.16 -10.15
C ILE A 105 18.59 -8.62 -9.50
N VAL A 106 17.67 -7.68 -9.31
CA VAL A 106 16.32 -7.91 -8.80
C VAL A 106 15.27 -7.42 -9.81
N ASP A 107 14.02 -7.87 -9.63
CA ASP A 107 12.91 -7.33 -10.40
C ASP A 107 12.49 -5.93 -9.91
N THR A 108 11.57 -5.29 -10.63
CA THR A 108 11.08 -3.95 -10.30
C THR A 108 10.28 -3.88 -9.00
N SER A 109 9.63 -4.98 -8.59
CA SER A 109 8.86 -5.05 -7.34
C SER A 109 9.78 -5.06 -6.13
N CYS A 110 10.77 -5.95 -6.16
CA CYS A 110 11.83 -6.03 -5.15
C CYS A 110 12.66 -4.74 -5.14
N GLY A 111 12.97 -4.16 -6.30
CA GLY A 111 13.64 -2.87 -6.39
C GLY A 111 12.86 -1.73 -5.73
N ALA A 112 11.55 -1.66 -5.94
CA ALA A 112 10.71 -0.67 -5.28
C ALA A 112 10.66 -0.86 -3.76
N ALA A 113 10.59 -2.12 -3.29
CA ALA A 113 10.64 -2.45 -1.86
C ALA A 113 11.99 -2.06 -1.22
N LEU A 114 13.11 -2.31 -1.90
CA LEU A 114 14.45 -1.90 -1.46
C LEU A 114 14.53 -0.38 -1.30
N LEU A 115 14.03 0.36 -2.30
CA LEU A 115 13.98 1.82 -2.22
C LEU A 115 13.10 2.32 -1.06
N ARG A 116 12.19 1.50 -0.53
CA ARG A 116 11.38 1.78 0.67
C ARG A 116 12.01 1.23 1.96
N GLY A 117 13.29 0.86 1.94
CA GLY A 117 14.03 0.46 3.13
C GLY A 117 14.12 -1.06 3.37
N ALA A 118 13.69 -1.89 2.42
CA ALA A 118 13.74 -3.35 2.57
C ALA A 118 15.14 -3.93 2.26
N HIS A 119 15.43 -5.08 2.90
CA HIS A 119 16.49 -5.98 2.45
C HIS A 119 16.02 -6.82 1.25
N ILE A 120 16.94 -7.52 0.59
CA ILE A 120 16.59 -8.41 -0.53
C ILE A 120 16.40 -9.81 0.00
N TYR A 121 15.18 -10.32 -0.11
CA TYR A 121 14.85 -11.70 0.22
C TYR A 121 15.13 -12.62 -0.96
N ALA A 122 15.45 -13.89 -0.68
CA ALA A 122 15.82 -14.87 -1.69
C ALA A 122 14.88 -14.96 -2.90
N PRO A 123 13.53 -14.92 -2.74
CA PRO A 123 12.62 -14.94 -3.89
C PRO A 123 12.76 -13.72 -4.82
N GLY A 124 13.25 -12.58 -4.32
CA GLY A 124 13.43 -11.35 -5.10
C GLY A 124 14.71 -11.31 -5.94
N VAL A 125 15.65 -12.23 -5.71
CA VAL A 125 16.90 -12.28 -6.49
C VAL A 125 16.64 -12.92 -7.86
N LEU A 126 16.85 -12.16 -8.94
CA LEU A 126 16.81 -12.68 -10.30
C LEU A 126 18.15 -13.28 -10.69
N ALA A 127 19.24 -12.53 -10.51
CA ALA A 127 20.58 -12.97 -10.90
C ALA A 127 21.62 -12.46 -9.90
N MET A 128 22.75 -13.15 -9.87
CA MET A 128 23.90 -12.81 -9.02
C MET A 128 25.17 -13.14 -9.79
N GLU A 129 26.09 -12.21 -9.92
CA GLU A 129 27.32 -12.43 -10.67
C GLU A 129 28.12 -13.62 -10.08
N SER A 130 28.76 -14.41 -10.97
CA SER A 130 29.52 -15.57 -10.57
C SER A 130 30.60 -15.24 -9.51
N LYS A 131 30.89 -16.20 -8.64
CA LYS A 131 31.91 -16.11 -7.58
C LYS A 131 31.62 -15.07 -6.49
N ALA A 132 30.44 -14.46 -6.41
CA ALA A 132 30.03 -13.68 -5.23
C ALA A 132 30.10 -14.57 -3.97
N GLN A 133 30.84 -14.12 -2.96
CA GLN A 133 31.09 -14.84 -1.72
C GLN A 133 30.16 -14.35 -0.61
N LEU A 134 30.02 -15.17 0.44
CA LEU A 134 29.33 -14.76 1.66
C LEU A 134 30.07 -13.56 2.27
N GLU A 135 29.33 -12.63 2.87
CA GLU A 135 29.84 -11.40 3.49
C GLU A 135 30.48 -10.38 2.52
N GLU A 136 30.58 -10.69 1.22
CA GLU A 136 31.09 -9.78 0.20
C GLU A 136 30.09 -8.65 -0.08
N LEU A 137 30.60 -7.44 -0.37
CA LEU A 137 29.79 -6.32 -0.83
C LEU A 137 29.47 -6.47 -2.33
N VAL A 138 28.20 -6.23 -2.66
CA VAL A 138 27.68 -6.29 -4.03
C VAL A 138 26.90 -5.02 -4.36
N SER A 139 26.98 -4.61 -5.62
CA SER A 139 26.13 -3.57 -6.18
C SER A 139 24.80 -4.18 -6.62
N VAL A 140 23.69 -3.62 -6.15
CA VAL A 140 22.35 -4.12 -6.46
C VAL A 140 21.73 -3.27 -7.56
N TYR A 141 21.10 -3.92 -8.54
CA TYR A 141 20.38 -3.26 -9.63
C TYR A 141 18.97 -3.83 -9.82
N ALA A 142 18.02 -2.98 -10.22
CA ALA A 142 16.73 -3.44 -10.74
C ALA A 142 16.76 -3.56 -12.27
N ASP A 143 16.22 -4.67 -12.78
CA ASP A 143 15.93 -4.84 -14.21
C ASP A 143 14.58 -4.21 -14.57
N LEU A 144 14.60 -3.07 -15.27
CA LEU A 144 13.39 -2.40 -15.74
C LEU A 144 12.78 -3.03 -17.02
N THR A 145 13.52 -3.91 -17.70
CA THR A 145 13.05 -4.55 -18.96
C THR A 145 12.26 -5.83 -18.73
N GLY A 146 12.48 -6.50 -17.61
CA GLY A 146 12.00 -7.86 -17.37
C GLY A 146 12.66 -8.92 -18.26
N LYS A 147 13.83 -8.63 -18.85
CA LYS A 147 14.56 -9.56 -19.73
C LYS A 147 15.68 -10.31 -19.02
N CYS A 148 16.06 -9.92 -17.80
CA CYS A 148 17.04 -10.64 -17.01
C CYS A 148 16.52 -12.05 -16.69
N LYS A 149 17.28 -13.08 -17.10
CA LYS A 149 16.91 -14.47 -16.85
C LYS A 149 17.26 -14.86 -15.41
N ARG A 150 16.28 -15.43 -14.70
CA ARG A 150 16.50 -15.96 -13.36
C ARG A 150 17.65 -16.98 -13.37
N GLY A 151 18.57 -16.84 -12.43
CA GLY A 151 19.74 -17.71 -12.29
C GLY A 151 20.91 -17.35 -13.20
N SER A 152 20.88 -16.26 -13.97
CA SER A 152 22.05 -15.84 -14.77
C SER A 152 23.30 -15.66 -13.89
N ILE A 153 24.46 -16.10 -14.41
CA ILE A 153 25.79 -16.00 -13.75
C ILE A 153 26.62 -14.84 -14.27
N THR A 154 26.33 -14.38 -15.49
CA THR A 154 27.08 -13.30 -16.14
C THR A 154 26.55 -11.95 -15.68
N ARG A 155 27.45 -10.96 -15.64
CA ARG A 155 27.08 -9.57 -15.41
C ARG A 155 26.00 -9.17 -16.41
N TYR A 156 24.89 -8.63 -15.92
CA TYR A 156 23.75 -8.29 -16.75
C TYR A 156 24.01 -6.95 -17.44
N ASP A 157 24.35 -7.00 -18.72
CA ASP A 157 24.60 -5.81 -19.52
C ASP A 157 23.27 -5.28 -20.09
N SER A 158 22.80 -4.16 -19.53
CA SER A 158 21.55 -3.51 -19.93
C SER A 158 21.66 -2.03 -19.68
N SER A 159 21.37 -1.22 -20.70
CA SER A 159 21.42 0.25 -20.63
C SER A 159 20.31 0.87 -19.79
N VAL A 160 19.35 0.06 -19.32
CA VAL A 160 18.18 0.52 -18.57
C VAL A 160 18.06 -0.15 -17.20
N LYS A 161 19.08 -0.91 -16.75
CA LYS A 161 19.15 -1.33 -15.35
C LYS A 161 19.49 -0.12 -14.48
N ILE A 162 18.92 -0.04 -13.27
CA ILE A 162 19.15 1.08 -12.35
C ILE A 162 19.86 0.59 -11.09
N PHE A 163 20.92 1.29 -10.67
CA PHE A 163 21.64 0.99 -9.43
C PHE A 163 20.78 1.36 -8.23
N LEU A 164 20.59 0.48 -7.27
CA LEU A 164 19.72 0.75 -6.12
C LEU A 164 20.48 1.00 -4.81
N GLY A 165 21.72 0.53 -4.73
CA GLY A 165 22.54 0.62 -3.52
C GLY A 165 23.53 -0.54 -3.41
N THR A 166 24.24 -0.58 -2.30
CA THR A 166 25.21 -1.64 -1.99
C THR A 166 24.71 -2.48 -0.83
N GLY A 167 24.88 -3.79 -0.94
CA GLY A 167 24.47 -4.75 0.08
C GLY A 167 25.51 -5.82 0.31
N LYS A 168 25.36 -6.55 1.41
CA LYS A 168 26.23 -7.64 1.84
C LYS A 168 25.55 -8.98 1.58
N VAL A 169 26.26 -9.91 0.95
CA VAL A 169 25.70 -11.22 0.57
C VAL A 169 25.55 -12.11 1.79
N LEU A 170 24.32 -12.57 2.07
CA LEU A 170 24.00 -13.52 3.13
C LEU A 170 23.60 -14.92 2.60
N MET A 171 23.29 -15.02 1.30
CA MET A 171 23.01 -16.30 0.63
C MET A 171 23.81 -16.42 -0.65
N GLN A 172 24.48 -17.55 -0.81
CA GLN A 172 25.23 -17.88 -2.01
C GLN A 172 24.30 -18.41 -3.11
N ARG A 173 24.79 -18.35 -4.36
CA ARG A 173 24.02 -18.75 -5.54
C ARG A 173 23.42 -20.16 -5.48
N TYR A 174 24.16 -21.14 -4.96
CA TYR A 174 23.66 -22.52 -4.90
C TYR A 174 22.43 -22.62 -3.99
N GLN A 175 22.38 -21.83 -2.92
CA GLN A 175 21.23 -21.77 -2.01
C GLN A 175 20.02 -21.13 -2.70
N LEU A 176 20.25 -20.12 -3.55
CA LEU A 176 19.20 -19.38 -4.24
C LEU A 176 18.58 -20.14 -5.43
N PHE A 177 19.39 -20.88 -6.19
CA PHE A 177 19.00 -21.39 -7.51
C PHE A 177 19.06 -22.92 -7.67
N ASN A 178 19.70 -23.67 -6.76
CA ASN A 178 19.88 -25.12 -6.93
C ASN A 178 18.94 -25.97 -6.08
N ASN A 179 18.08 -25.40 -5.23
CA ASN A 179 17.13 -26.17 -4.43
C ASN A 179 15.85 -26.45 -5.23
N SER A 180 15.62 -27.73 -5.58
CA SER A 180 14.43 -28.19 -6.30
C SER A 180 13.19 -28.35 -5.41
N ASP A 181 13.38 -28.64 -4.12
CA ASP A 181 12.30 -29.15 -3.27
C ASP A 181 11.60 -28.06 -2.44
N GLN A 182 12.34 -27.01 -2.06
CA GLN A 182 11.78 -25.82 -1.41
C GLN A 182 12.48 -24.55 -1.90
N PRO A 183 11.73 -23.52 -2.35
CA PRO A 183 12.33 -22.26 -2.72
C PRO A 183 12.99 -21.61 -1.51
N ALA A 184 14.20 -21.07 -1.71
CA ALA A 184 14.92 -20.38 -0.66
C ALA A 184 14.10 -19.22 -0.08
N ASN A 185 14.17 -19.06 1.24
CA ASN A 185 13.50 -18.00 2.00
C ASN A 185 14.48 -17.37 2.98
N GLY A 186 14.21 -16.14 3.39
CA GLY A 186 15.08 -15.31 4.23
C GLY A 186 15.84 -14.26 3.43
N ILE A 187 16.66 -13.48 4.13
CA ILE A 187 17.42 -12.37 3.56
C ILE A 187 18.61 -12.94 2.77
N ALA A 188 18.65 -12.67 1.47
CA ALA A 188 19.74 -13.06 0.58
C ALA A 188 20.83 -11.98 0.51
N VAL A 189 20.43 -10.71 0.53
CA VAL A 189 21.36 -9.57 0.58
C VAL A 189 20.89 -8.58 1.64
N GLU A 190 21.73 -8.38 2.64
CA GLU A 190 21.53 -7.35 3.64
C GLU A 190 22.03 -6.01 3.09
N MET A 191 21.08 -5.17 2.67
CA MET A 191 21.39 -3.81 2.23
C MET A 191 22.15 -3.03 3.29
N GLN A 192 23.19 -2.30 2.86
CA GLN A 192 24.03 -1.44 3.69
C GLN A 192 23.72 0.04 3.39
N SER A 193 23.52 0.35 2.12
CA SER A 193 23.14 1.68 1.61
C SER A 193 22.04 1.54 0.56
N ASN A 194 21.29 2.62 0.36
CA ASN A 194 20.39 2.76 -0.79
C ASN A 194 20.45 4.19 -1.32
N VAL A 195 20.05 4.33 -2.57
CA VAL A 195 19.98 5.60 -3.32
C VAL A 195 18.78 6.48 -2.95
N SER A 196 17.76 5.92 -2.29
CA SER A 196 16.55 6.67 -1.94
C SER A 196 16.73 7.51 -0.68
N GLY A 197 17.72 7.18 0.17
CA GLY A 197 17.89 7.78 1.49
C GLY A 197 16.84 7.32 2.50
N VAL A 198 16.00 6.34 2.17
CA VAL A 198 15.05 5.79 3.13
C VAL A 198 15.80 4.88 4.11
N PRO A 199 15.64 5.05 5.44
CA PRO A 199 16.32 4.20 6.41
C PRO A 199 15.99 2.71 6.23
N LEU A 200 17.01 1.86 6.37
CA LEU A 200 16.90 0.41 6.19
C LEU A 200 16.39 -0.23 7.48
N LEU A 201 15.06 -0.20 7.65
CA LEU A 201 14.32 -0.65 8.83
C LEU A 201 13.26 -1.72 8.52
N GLY A 202 13.27 -2.30 7.31
CA GLY A 202 12.24 -3.24 6.86
C GLY A 202 12.03 -4.48 7.75
N ASP A 203 13.00 -4.80 8.60
CA ASP A 203 12.98 -5.90 9.55
C ASP A 203 12.32 -5.58 10.91
N LEU A 204 11.86 -4.34 11.13
CA LEU A 204 11.15 -3.94 12.36
C LEU A 204 9.64 -4.22 12.35
N SER A 205 9.06 -4.53 11.18
CA SER A 205 7.62 -4.80 11.09
C SER A 205 7.29 -6.15 11.74
N ASN A 206 6.47 -6.14 12.78
CA ASN A 206 6.08 -7.31 13.56
C ASN A 206 4.67 -7.13 14.15
N GLU A 207 4.29 -7.94 15.15
CA GLU A 207 2.99 -7.83 15.83
C GLU A 207 2.82 -6.53 16.63
N ASP A 208 3.92 -5.91 17.05
CA ASP A 208 3.92 -4.68 17.86
C ASP A 208 3.76 -3.44 16.98
N ALA A 209 4.24 -3.47 15.74
CA ALA A 209 4.06 -2.40 14.78
C ALA A 209 4.21 -2.88 13.33
N LEU A 210 3.38 -2.33 12.44
CA LEU A 210 3.38 -2.65 11.02
C LEU A 210 3.87 -1.49 10.16
N LEU A 211 4.73 -1.78 9.19
CA LEU A 211 5.04 -0.83 8.14
C LEU A 211 3.78 -0.63 7.26
N GLN A 212 3.23 0.58 7.28
CA GLN A 212 1.98 0.89 6.58
C GLN A 212 1.99 2.34 6.11
N ASN A 213 1.66 2.56 4.84
CA ASN A 213 1.61 3.91 4.27
C ASN A 213 0.57 4.76 5.01
N LEU A 214 0.93 6.00 5.34
CA LEU A 214 0.07 6.97 6.05
C LEU A 214 -1.38 7.04 5.52
N PRO A 215 -1.64 7.15 4.20
CA PRO A 215 -3.02 7.24 3.71
C PRO A 215 -3.88 6.02 4.05
N SER A 216 -3.27 4.83 4.12
CA SER A 216 -3.97 3.60 4.52
C SER A 216 -4.35 3.60 6.01
N ILE A 217 -3.58 4.27 6.87
CA ILE A 217 -3.87 4.44 8.29
C ILE A 217 -4.97 5.51 8.46
N VAL A 218 -4.85 6.63 7.74
CA VAL A 218 -5.86 7.70 7.70
C VAL A 218 -7.21 7.15 7.25
N CYS A 219 -7.24 6.26 6.26
CA CYS A 219 -8.48 5.62 5.78
C CYS A 219 -9.29 4.96 6.90
N VAL A 220 -8.63 4.20 7.77
CA VAL A 220 -9.30 3.53 8.90
C VAL A 220 -9.70 4.53 9.99
N ARG A 221 -8.91 5.59 10.20
CA ARG A 221 -9.29 6.70 11.09
C ARG A 221 -10.49 7.51 10.56
N VAL A 222 -10.63 7.64 9.25
CA VAL A 222 -11.80 8.25 8.61
C VAL A 222 -13.06 7.38 8.77
N LEU A 223 -12.89 6.06 8.75
CA LEU A 223 -13.96 5.10 9.04
C LEU A 223 -14.46 5.25 10.49
N ASP A 224 -13.55 5.56 11.42
CA ASP A 224 -13.85 5.84 12.82
C ASP A 224 -14.68 4.73 13.50
N PRO A 225 -14.20 3.47 13.50
CA PRO A 225 -14.91 2.34 14.11
C PRO A 225 -15.01 2.51 15.63
N GLN A 226 -16.19 2.25 16.19
CA GLN A 226 -16.44 2.38 17.64
C GLN A 226 -16.58 1.01 18.31
N PRO A 227 -16.11 0.83 19.56
CA PRO A 227 -16.25 -0.41 20.30
C PRO A 227 -17.70 -0.94 20.30
N GLY A 228 -17.85 -2.24 20.06
CA GLY A 228 -19.15 -2.94 20.00
C GLY A 228 -19.81 -2.95 18.62
N GLU A 229 -19.29 -2.21 17.65
CA GLU A 229 -19.84 -2.18 16.29
C GLU A 229 -19.48 -3.41 15.46
N ARG A 230 -20.31 -3.66 14.44
CA ARG A 230 -20.10 -4.64 13.39
C ARG A 230 -19.61 -3.96 12.11
N ILE A 231 -18.37 -4.26 11.74
CA ILE A 231 -17.64 -3.65 10.64
C ILE A 231 -17.40 -4.68 9.53
N LEU A 232 -17.58 -4.28 8.27
CA LEU A 232 -17.23 -5.10 7.10
C LEU A 232 -16.01 -4.50 6.39
N ASP A 233 -14.96 -5.29 6.19
CA ASP A 233 -13.88 -5.02 5.24
C ASP A 233 -14.08 -5.90 4.00
N MET A 234 -14.54 -5.29 2.91
CA MET A 234 -14.96 -6.03 1.71
C MET A 234 -13.80 -6.58 0.87
N CYS A 235 -12.58 -6.09 1.06
CA CYS A 235 -11.41 -6.43 0.24
C CYS A 235 -10.15 -6.48 1.12
N ALA A 236 -10.20 -7.33 2.13
CA ALA A 236 -9.38 -7.23 3.32
C ALA A 236 -7.90 -7.56 3.12
N ALA A 237 -7.55 -8.49 2.21
CA ALA A 237 -6.19 -9.00 2.18
C ALA A 237 -5.19 -7.93 1.69
N PRO A 238 -4.04 -7.75 2.36
CA PRO A 238 -3.37 -8.68 3.29
C PRO A 238 -3.67 -8.46 4.78
N GLY A 239 -4.77 -7.80 5.13
CA GLY A 239 -5.27 -7.65 6.51
C GLY A 239 -4.73 -6.44 7.27
N ASN A 240 -4.01 -5.52 6.61
CA ASN A 240 -3.44 -4.36 7.30
C ASN A 240 -4.54 -3.41 7.80
N LYS A 241 -5.52 -3.04 6.96
CA LYS A 241 -6.62 -2.18 7.41
C LYS A 241 -7.56 -2.92 8.36
N THR A 242 -7.82 -4.20 8.12
CA THR A 242 -8.62 -5.07 9.00
C THR A 242 -8.06 -5.15 10.43
N SER A 243 -6.76 -5.41 10.59
CA SER A 243 -6.12 -5.42 11.92
C SER A 243 -6.16 -4.04 12.58
N HIS A 244 -6.03 -2.96 11.81
CA HIS A 244 -6.16 -1.61 12.34
C HIS A 244 -7.59 -1.33 12.85
N ILE A 245 -8.62 -1.80 12.14
CA ILE A 245 -10.01 -1.69 12.60
C ILE A 245 -10.15 -2.39 13.96
N ALA A 246 -9.68 -3.63 14.09
CA ALA A 246 -9.74 -4.37 15.36
C ALA A 246 -8.97 -3.67 16.49
N GLU A 247 -7.81 -3.08 16.19
CA GLU A 247 -7.03 -2.28 17.15
C GLU A 247 -7.80 -1.07 17.65
N LEU A 248 -8.46 -0.31 16.75
CA LEU A 248 -9.26 0.86 17.15
C LEU A 248 -10.53 0.49 17.91
N LEU A 249 -11.10 -0.68 17.64
CA LEU A 249 -12.22 -1.24 18.40
C LEU A 249 -11.82 -1.68 19.82
N GLY A 250 -10.53 -1.72 20.14
CA GLY A 250 -10.05 -2.36 21.38
C GLY A 250 -10.32 -3.87 21.40
N ASP A 251 -10.39 -4.49 20.21
CA ASP A 251 -10.85 -5.87 20.00
C ASP A 251 -12.27 -6.15 20.57
N GLN A 252 -13.10 -5.11 20.74
CA GLN A 252 -14.49 -5.21 21.19
C GLN A 252 -15.45 -4.94 20.03
N GLY A 253 -16.21 -5.95 19.60
CA GLY A 253 -17.14 -5.86 18.47
C GLY A 253 -16.89 -6.99 17.47
N SER A 254 -17.26 -6.77 16.21
CA SER A 254 -17.08 -7.77 15.15
C SER A 254 -16.55 -7.13 13.87
N VAL A 255 -15.47 -7.69 13.32
CA VAL A 255 -14.87 -7.29 12.05
C VAL A 255 -14.94 -8.47 11.10
N VAL A 256 -15.79 -8.36 10.09
CA VAL A 256 -15.88 -9.34 9.01
C VAL A 256 -14.93 -8.95 7.89
N ALA A 257 -13.97 -9.82 7.59
CA ALA A 257 -12.94 -9.60 6.57
C ALA A 257 -13.16 -10.54 5.38
N LEU A 258 -13.40 -9.97 4.19
CA LEU A 258 -13.65 -10.73 2.97
C LEU A 258 -12.52 -10.55 1.96
N ASP A 259 -12.13 -11.64 1.30
CA ASP A 259 -11.34 -11.58 0.07
C ASP A 259 -11.71 -12.76 -0.83
N ASN A 260 -11.72 -12.57 -2.15
CA ASN A 260 -12.13 -13.62 -3.09
C ASN A 260 -11.03 -14.67 -3.31
N SER A 261 -9.80 -14.40 -2.88
CA SER A 261 -8.64 -15.27 -3.11
C SER A 261 -8.31 -16.09 -1.87
N ALA A 262 -8.47 -17.42 -1.99
CA ALA A 262 -8.13 -18.36 -0.91
C ALA A 262 -6.66 -18.26 -0.47
N SER A 263 -5.73 -18.01 -1.39
CA SER A 263 -4.31 -17.85 -1.06
C SER A 263 -4.06 -16.56 -0.28
N ARG A 264 -4.71 -15.45 -0.67
CA ARG A 264 -4.60 -14.17 0.04
C ARG A 264 -5.21 -14.23 1.43
N VAL A 265 -6.40 -14.85 1.59
CA VAL A 265 -6.99 -15.10 2.92
C VAL A 265 -6.05 -15.94 3.77
N ARG A 266 -5.55 -17.06 3.25
CA ARG A 266 -4.59 -17.91 3.98
C ARG A 266 -3.36 -17.13 4.44
N SER A 267 -2.86 -16.20 3.61
CA SER A 267 -1.68 -15.39 3.95
C SER A 267 -1.94 -14.33 5.02
N MET A 268 -3.18 -13.82 5.15
CA MET A 268 -3.51 -12.82 6.17
C MET A 268 -3.92 -13.43 7.52
N LEU A 269 -4.43 -14.68 7.53
CA LEU A 269 -4.90 -15.34 8.76
C LEU A 269 -3.90 -15.30 9.93
N PRO A 270 -2.60 -15.63 9.76
CA PRO A 270 -1.65 -15.59 10.89
C PRO A 270 -1.56 -14.22 11.56
N LYS A 271 -1.66 -13.14 10.76
CA LYS A 271 -1.62 -11.76 11.27
C LYS A 271 -2.90 -11.39 12.03
N LEU A 272 -4.04 -11.93 11.60
CA LEU A 272 -5.35 -11.58 12.17
C LEU A 272 -5.74 -12.48 13.34
N ALA A 273 -5.11 -13.65 13.49
CA ALA A 273 -5.43 -14.64 14.54
C ALA A 273 -5.22 -14.15 15.98
N VAL A 274 -4.51 -13.03 16.17
CA VAL A 274 -4.31 -12.42 17.49
C VAL A 274 -5.51 -11.60 17.98
N TYR A 275 -6.49 -11.33 17.11
CA TYR A 275 -7.70 -10.54 17.42
C TYR A 275 -8.93 -11.45 17.47
N ASN A 276 -9.69 -11.37 18.56
CA ASN A 276 -10.89 -12.19 18.74
C ASN A 276 -12.10 -11.63 17.97
N SER A 277 -12.09 -10.33 17.69
CA SER A 277 -13.17 -9.65 16.98
C SER A 277 -13.20 -9.96 15.49
N ILE A 278 -12.15 -10.54 14.91
CA ILE A 278 -12.02 -10.71 13.45
C ILE A 278 -12.50 -12.10 13.00
N THR A 279 -13.41 -12.12 12.03
CA THR A 279 -13.75 -13.32 11.24
C THR A 279 -13.37 -13.11 9.77
N ALA A 280 -12.60 -14.04 9.20
CA ALA A 280 -12.12 -13.93 7.81
C ALA A 280 -12.74 -15.02 6.92
N HIS A 281 -13.25 -14.63 5.76
CA HIS A 281 -13.89 -15.54 4.81
C HIS A 281 -13.34 -15.40 3.39
N VAL A 282 -13.20 -16.54 2.71
CA VAL A 282 -12.98 -16.56 1.26
C VAL A 282 -14.34 -16.35 0.59
N PHE A 283 -14.61 -15.16 0.07
CA PHE A 283 -15.91 -14.84 -0.51
C PHE A 283 -15.83 -13.73 -1.57
N ASP A 284 -16.70 -13.80 -2.57
CA ASP A 284 -16.84 -12.78 -3.61
C ASP A 284 -17.71 -11.63 -3.10
N SER A 285 -17.08 -10.51 -2.77
CA SER A 285 -17.75 -9.30 -2.26
C SER A 285 -18.74 -8.66 -3.23
N THR A 286 -18.81 -9.11 -4.48
CA THR A 286 -19.87 -8.69 -5.42
C THR A 286 -21.20 -9.44 -5.20
N LYS A 287 -21.22 -10.44 -4.31
CA LYS A 287 -22.37 -11.32 -4.04
C LYS A 287 -22.69 -11.42 -2.55
N THR A 288 -22.28 -10.42 -1.76
CA THR A 288 -22.37 -10.46 -0.30
C THR A 288 -23.75 -10.15 0.26
N VAL A 289 -24.66 -9.59 -0.53
CA VAL A 289 -26.06 -9.43 -0.14
C VAL A 289 -26.78 -10.77 -0.29
N ALA A 290 -27.42 -11.23 0.78
CA ALA A 290 -28.21 -12.45 0.81
C ALA A 290 -29.47 -12.34 -0.08
N PRO A 291 -29.94 -13.44 -0.68
CA PRO A 291 -31.22 -13.45 -1.38
C PRO A 291 -32.39 -13.21 -0.41
N ASP A 292 -33.51 -12.73 -0.93
CA ASP A 292 -34.76 -12.52 -0.19
C ASP A 292 -35.69 -13.75 -0.39
N PRO A 293 -36.22 -14.39 0.68
CA PRO A 293 -36.01 -14.10 2.09
C PRO A 293 -34.63 -14.49 2.60
N ALA A 294 -34.07 -13.63 3.47
CA ALA A 294 -32.80 -13.91 4.12
C ALA A 294 -32.93 -15.14 5.03
N PRO A 295 -31.84 -15.91 5.23
CA PRO A 295 -31.83 -17.05 6.14
C PRO A 295 -32.28 -16.62 7.55
N SER A 296 -33.16 -17.40 8.18
CA SER A 296 -33.57 -17.17 9.57
C SER A 296 -32.45 -17.60 10.53
N GLY A 297 -32.02 -16.69 11.41
CA GLY A 297 -31.00 -16.94 12.43
C GLY A 297 -29.86 -15.92 12.45
N GLU A 298 -28.91 -16.10 13.36
CA GLU A 298 -27.72 -15.26 13.45
C GLU A 298 -26.76 -15.59 12.29
N VAL A 299 -26.63 -14.68 11.33
CA VAL A 299 -25.76 -14.87 10.16
C VAL A 299 -24.33 -14.48 10.52
N THR A 300 -23.51 -15.48 10.81
CA THR A 300 -22.10 -15.34 11.21
C THR A 300 -21.12 -15.28 10.03
N GLY A 301 -21.55 -15.64 8.81
CA GLY A 301 -20.74 -15.63 7.60
C GLY A 301 -21.52 -15.22 6.33
N PRO A 302 -20.83 -14.89 5.24
CA PRO A 302 -21.47 -14.39 4.02
C PRO A 302 -22.30 -15.48 3.30
N PRO A 303 -23.37 -15.11 2.56
CA PRO A 303 -23.85 -13.75 2.33
C PRO A 303 -24.68 -13.20 3.51
N PHE A 304 -24.78 -11.88 3.63
CA PHE A 304 -25.37 -11.16 4.76
C PHE A 304 -26.69 -10.45 4.38
N PRO A 305 -27.64 -10.31 5.33
CA PRO A 305 -28.85 -9.51 5.11
C PRO A 305 -28.55 -8.03 4.86
N CYS A 306 -29.46 -7.33 4.18
CA CYS A 306 -29.39 -5.87 4.03
C CYS A 306 -29.40 -5.17 5.41
N GLY A 307 -28.68 -4.05 5.51
CA GLY A 307 -28.64 -3.23 6.72
C GLY A 307 -28.00 -3.90 7.94
N SER A 308 -27.10 -4.86 7.73
CA SER A 308 -26.49 -5.69 8.79
C SER A 308 -25.18 -5.15 9.37
N PHE A 309 -24.61 -4.08 8.81
CA PHE A 309 -23.33 -3.51 9.24
C PHE A 309 -23.45 -2.04 9.64
N ASP A 310 -22.76 -1.67 10.72
CA ASP A 310 -22.70 -0.30 11.22
C ASP A 310 -21.76 0.56 10.37
N ARG A 311 -20.64 -0.04 9.96
CA ARG A 311 -19.69 0.58 9.03
C ARG A 311 -19.12 -0.42 8.04
N ILE A 312 -18.76 0.09 6.87
CA ILE A 312 -18.15 -0.69 5.81
C ILE A 312 -16.91 0.03 5.29
N LEU A 313 -15.81 -0.69 5.22
CA LEU A 313 -14.62 -0.31 4.49
C LEU A 313 -14.63 -1.00 3.11
N LEU A 314 -14.61 -0.18 2.07
CA LEU A 314 -14.39 -0.61 0.69
C LEU A 314 -13.02 -0.12 0.21
N ASP A 315 -11.96 -0.82 0.60
CA ASP A 315 -10.61 -0.68 0.05
C ASP A 315 -10.53 -1.39 -1.31
N ALA A 316 -11.08 -0.74 -2.34
CA ALA A 316 -11.45 -1.44 -3.55
C ALA A 316 -10.23 -1.88 -4.38
N PRO A 317 -10.30 -3.04 -5.07
CA PRO A 317 -9.28 -3.41 -6.03
C PRO A 317 -9.21 -2.32 -7.11
N CYS A 318 -8.00 -1.80 -7.32
CA CYS A 318 -7.75 -0.69 -8.21
C CYS A 318 -6.53 -0.95 -9.08
N SER A 319 -6.28 -0.04 -10.02
CA SER A 319 -5.13 -0.10 -10.90
C SER A 319 -3.77 0.02 -10.20
N GLY A 320 -3.76 0.50 -8.95
CA GLY A 320 -2.55 0.61 -8.13
C GLY A 320 -1.53 1.61 -8.66
N LEU A 321 -1.94 2.54 -9.53
CA LEU A 321 -1.03 3.49 -10.19
C LEU A 321 -0.45 4.55 -9.23
N GLY A 322 -0.99 4.66 -8.01
CA GLY A 322 -0.49 5.55 -6.97
C GLY A 322 0.66 4.96 -6.16
N ASN A 323 1.04 3.71 -6.37
CA ASN A 323 2.16 3.11 -5.64
C ASN A 323 3.48 3.81 -5.97
N ARG A 324 4.30 4.08 -4.95
CA ARG A 324 5.56 4.80 -5.10
C ARG A 324 6.71 4.12 -4.34
N PRO A 325 7.92 4.05 -4.92
CA PRO A 325 8.27 4.48 -6.28
C PRO A 325 7.73 3.51 -7.35
N GLN A 326 7.23 4.05 -8.46
CA GLN A 326 6.75 3.24 -9.57
C GLN A 326 7.88 2.98 -10.57
N LEU A 327 8.52 1.81 -10.46
CA LEU A 327 9.59 1.40 -11.37
C LEU A 327 9.08 0.73 -12.65
N SER A 328 7.86 0.19 -12.62
CA SER A 328 7.19 -0.41 -13.77
C SER A 328 5.67 -0.29 -13.65
N CYS A 329 4.98 -0.32 -14.80
CA CYS A 329 3.53 -0.42 -14.85
C CYS A 329 3.12 -1.75 -15.48
N ASN A 330 2.33 -2.55 -14.75
CA ASN A 330 1.83 -3.86 -15.22
C ASN A 330 0.63 -3.72 -16.17
N ILE A 331 -0.06 -2.57 -16.15
CA ILE A 331 -1.18 -2.30 -17.03
C ILE A 331 -0.64 -1.80 -18.37
N LYS A 332 -0.85 -2.59 -19.44
CA LYS A 332 -0.35 -2.26 -20.79
C LYS A 332 -1.43 -1.74 -21.73
N LYS A 333 -2.71 -1.96 -21.41
CA LYS A 333 -3.85 -1.64 -22.29
C LYS A 333 -4.85 -0.75 -21.57
N PRO A 334 -5.34 0.34 -22.19
CA PRO A 334 -6.38 1.21 -21.62
C PRO A 334 -7.63 0.45 -21.16
N LYS A 335 -8.06 -0.56 -21.92
CA LYS A 335 -9.22 -1.41 -21.58
C LYS A 335 -9.09 -2.11 -20.21
N VAL A 336 -7.87 -2.43 -19.78
CA VAL A 336 -7.64 -3.03 -18.45
C VAL A 336 -7.84 -1.98 -17.37
N LEU A 337 -7.30 -0.76 -17.57
CA LEU A 337 -7.50 0.36 -16.65
C LEU A 337 -8.99 0.69 -16.48
N GLN A 338 -9.74 0.72 -17.59
CA GLN A 338 -11.18 0.97 -17.62
C GLN A 338 -12.03 -0.15 -16.99
N SER A 339 -11.44 -1.31 -16.68
CA SER A 339 -12.17 -2.42 -16.05
C SER A 339 -12.37 -2.24 -14.54
N TYR A 340 -11.46 -1.50 -13.88
CA TYR A 340 -11.50 -1.29 -12.43
C TYR A 340 -12.74 -0.52 -11.95
N PRO A 341 -13.15 0.60 -12.57
CA PRO A 341 -14.37 1.29 -12.18
C PRO A 341 -15.61 0.37 -12.20
N ASN A 342 -15.69 -0.58 -13.14
CA ASN A 342 -16.85 -1.49 -13.24
C ASN A 342 -16.96 -2.43 -12.04
N ILE A 343 -15.85 -3.02 -11.60
CA ILE A 343 -15.87 -3.90 -10.41
C ILE A 343 -16.09 -3.08 -9.15
N GLN A 344 -15.48 -1.90 -9.04
CA GLN A 344 -15.65 -1.00 -7.90
C GLN A 344 -17.10 -0.55 -7.73
N ARG A 345 -17.80 -0.21 -8.82
CA ARG A 345 -19.24 0.14 -8.81
C ARG A 345 -20.11 -1.02 -8.31
N ARG A 346 -19.81 -2.26 -8.71
CA ARG A 346 -20.53 -3.45 -8.23
C ARG A 346 -20.34 -3.65 -6.73
N LEU A 347 -19.09 -3.55 -6.25
CA LEU A 347 -18.77 -3.65 -4.82
C LEU A 347 -19.44 -2.53 -4.02
N PHE A 348 -19.41 -1.31 -4.52
CA PHE A 348 -20.07 -0.16 -3.87
C PHE A 348 -21.58 -0.39 -3.73
N GLY A 349 -22.24 -0.92 -4.76
CA GLY A 349 -23.68 -1.24 -4.69
C GLY A 349 -24.02 -2.33 -3.67
N GLN A 350 -23.11 -3.28 -3.42
CA GLN A 350 -23.27 -4.25 -2.33
C GLN A 350 -23.07 -3.58 -0.96
N ALA A 351 -22.07 -2.70 -0.84
CA ALA A 351 -21.82 -1.95 0.39
C ALA A 351 -23.04 -1.12 0.82
N VAL A 352 -23.66 -0.36 -0.10
CA VAL A 352 -24.84 0.47 0.21
C VAL A 352 -26.02 -0.36 0.72
N GLN A 353 -26.25 -1.56 0.18
CA GLN A 353 -27.33 -2.46 0.61
C GLN A 353 -27.07 -3.05 2.00
N LEU A 354 -25.82 -3.44 2.28
CA LEU A 354 -25.42 -4.03 3.56
C LEU A 354 -25.31 -3.01 4.70
N LEU A 355 -25.16 -1.73 4.37
CA LEU A 355 -25.05 -0.66 5.35
C LEU A 355 -26.40 -0.37 6.01
N ARG A 356 -26.44 -0.32 7.34
CA ARG A 356 -27.64 0.07 8.09
C ARG A 356 -27.99 1.56 7.86
N PRO A 357 -29.24 1.98 8.06
CA PRO A 357 -29.58 3.41 8.10
C PRO A 357 -28.72 4.15 9.13
N GLY A 358 -28.21 5.33 8.75
CA GLY A 358 -27.24 6.09 9.55
C GLY A 358 -25.79 5.54 9.55
N GLY A 359 -25.54 4.39 8.93
CA GLY A 359 -24.22 3.75 8.88
C GLY A 359 -23.20 4.52 8.03
N THR A 360 -21.91 4.20 8.21
CA THR A 360 -20.79 4.84 7.51
C THR A 360 -20.15 3.91 6.47
N LEU A 361 -19.92 4.41 5.26
CA LEU A 361 -19.13 3.74 4.23
C LEU A 361 -17.89 4.56 3.91
N VAL A 362 -16.70 3.96 4.00
CA VAL A 362 -15.47 4.54 3.48
C VAL A 362 -15.04 3.80 2.23
N TYR A 363 -14.97 4.53 1.12
CA TYR A 363 -14.37 4.06 -0.13
C TYR A 363 -12.92 4.56 -0.21
N SER A 364 -11.98 3.67 -0.56
CA SER A 364 -10.61 4.07 -0.79
C SER A 364 -9.90 3.25 -1.85
N THR A 365 -8.89 3.85 -2.48
CA THR A 365 -8.03 3.21 -3.49
C THR A 365 -6.60 3.73 -3.40
N CYS A 366 -5.62 2.89 -3.77
CA CYS A 366 -4.22 3.29 -3.95
C CYS A 366 -3.89 3.66 -5.41
N THR A 367 -4.82 4.34 -6.06
CA THR A 367 -4.66 4.85 -7.42
C THR A 367 -4.76 6.38 -7.46
N VAL A 368 -4.48 6.94 -8.63
CA VAL A 368 -4.55 8.38 -8.90
C VAL A 368 -5.46 8.69 -10.10
N THR A 369 -6.16 7.69 -10.65
CA THR A 369 -7.02 7.89 -11.81
C THR A 369 -8.32 8.60 -11.43
N GLU A 370 -8.77 9.53 -12.27
CA GLU A 370 -10.03 10.26 -12.01
C GLU A 370 -11.24 9.33 -12.01
N GLU A 371 -11.28 8.33 -12.90
CA GLU A 371 -12.42 7.42 -13.05
C GLU A 371 -12.64 6.50 -11.85
N GLU A 372 -11.56 6.04 -11.22
CA GLU A 372 -11.63 5.21 -10.01
C GLU A 372 -11.84 6.08 -8.76
N CYS A 373 -11.38 7.34 -8.77
CA CYS A 373 -11.50 8.25 -7.63
C CYS A 373 -12.78 9.09 -7.71
N GLU A 374 -12.68 10.35 -8.14
CA GLU A 374 -13.78 11.31 -8.15
C GLU A 374 -14.94 10.88 -9.07
N GLY A 375 -14.64 10.17 -10.16
CA GLY A 375 -15.63 9.62 -11.08
C GLY A 375 -16.53 8.56 -10.43
N LEU A 376 -15.99 7.76 -9.51
CA LEU A 376 -16.79 6.81 -8.73
C LEU A 376 -17.70 7.53 -7.73
N VAL A 377 -17.19 8.58 -7.06
CA VAL A 377 -18.00 9.40 -6.14
C VAL A 377 -19.17 10.05 -6.88
N SER A 378 -18.90 10.69 -8.02
CA SER A 378 -19.92 11.30 -8.88
C SER A 378 -20.99 10.30 -9.31
N TRP A 379 -20.57 9.10 -9.72
CA TRP A 379 -21.52 8.02 -10.04
C TRP A 379 -22.35 7.58 -8.82
N ALA A 380 -21.72 7.40 -7.67
CA ALA A 380 -22.38 6.93 -6.46
C ALA A 380 -23.49 7.89 -6.00
N LEU A 381 -23.20 9.19 -5.96
CA LEU A 381 -24.17 10.23 -5.55
C LEU A 381 -25.37 10.34 -6.49
N ARG A 382 -25.22 10.00 -7.78
CA ARG A 382 -26.36 9.92 -8.71
C ARG A 382 -27.14 8.62 -8.57
N LYS A 383 -26.45 7.52 -8.30
CA LYS A 383 -27.04 6.18 -8.34
C LYS A 383 -27.79 5.83 -7.05
N PHE A 384 -27.32 6.32 -5.92
CA PHE A 384 -27.81 6.02 -4.59
C PHE A 384 -28.20 7.32 -3.88
N PRO A 385 -29.44 7.82 -4.06
CA PRO A 385 -29.90 9.03 -3.39
C PRO A 385 -29.91 8.90 -1.85
N GLU A 386 -29.96 7.68 -1.32
CA GLU A 386 -29.94 7.38 0.11
C GLU A 386 -28.55 7.48 0.76
N VAL A 387 -27.50 7.79 0.00
CA VAL A 387 -26.17 8.05 0.55
C VAL A 387 -25.72 9.46 0.24
N ARG A 388 -25.16 10.12 1.25
CA ARG A 388 -24.58 11.46 1.12
C ARG A 388 -23.09 11.43 1.39
N LEU A 389 -22.35 12.28 0.68
CA LEU A 389 -20.93 12.52 0.95
C LEU A 389 -20.79 13.33 2.24
N VAL A 390 -19.88 12.91 3.12
CA VAL A 390 -19.57 13.58 4.38
C VAL A 390 -18.06 13.83 4.46
N ASP A 391 -17.64 14.73 5.35
CA ASP A 391 -16.24 15.10 5.46
C ASP A 391 -15.38 13.89 5.88
N ALA A 392 -14.36 13.59 5.08
CA ALA A 392 -13.37 12.58 5.40
C ALA A 392 -12.35 13.17 6.39
N THR A 393 -12.66 13.15 7.68
CA THR A 393 -11.75 13.58 8.77
C THR A 393 -11.18 12.39 9.54
N PRO A 394 -9.92 12.41 10.01
CA PRO A 394 -8.98 13.55 10.01
C PRO A 394 -8.33 13.82 8.66
N ARG A 395 -7.96 15.08 8.39
CA ARG A 395 -7.35 15.51 7.13
C ARG A 395 -5.84 15.41 7.11
N TRP A 396 -5.35 14.66 6.13
CA TRP A 396 -3.94 14.55 5.78
C TRP A 396 -3.70 14.62 4.27
N GLY A 397 -4.74 14.39 3.46
CA GLY A 397 -4.72 14.62 2.02
C GLY A 397 -5.35 15.96 1.64
N GLY A 398 -5.08 16.39 0.40
CA GLY A 398 -5.73 17.54 -0.21
C GLY A 398 -7.16 17.23 -0.68
N PRO A 399 -7.87 18.22 -1.24
CA PRO A 399 -9.20 18.00 -1.80
C PRO A 399 -9.15 17.07 -3.03
N GLY A 400 -10.30 16.51 -3.38
CA GLY A 400 -10.47 15.80 -4.66
C GLY A 400 -10.29 16.73 -5.85
N LEU A 401 -9.96 16.16 -7.01
CA LEU A 401 -9.89 16.93 -8.25
C LEU A 401 -11.26 17.49 -8.65
N PRO A 402 -11.31 18.66 -9.30
CA PRO A 402 -12.55 19.17 -9.85
C PRO A 402 -13.00 18.27 -11.02
N LEU A 403 -14.28 17.91 -11.02
CA LEU A 403 -14.96 17.27 -12.15
C LEU A 403 -16.25 18.05 -12.46
N PRO A 404 -16.78 17.99 -13.69
CA PRO A 404 -18.01 18.71 -14.06
C PRO A 404 -19.20 18.44 -13.11
N ASP A 405 -19.29 17.22 -12.59
CA ASP A 405 -20.39 16.77 -11.72
C ASP A 405 -20.04 16.82 -10.21
N LEU A 406 -18.86 17.33 -9.87
CA LEU A 406 -18.37 17.41 -8.49
C LEU A 406 -17.90 18.84 -8.21
N ASP A 407 -18.79 19.64 -7.62
CA ASP A 407 -18.48 21.02 -7.24
C ASP A 407 -17.36 21.12 -6.19
N ALA A 408 -16.80 22.32 -6.03
CA ALA A 408 -15.69 22.57 -5.11
C ALA A 408 -16.01 22.18 -3.66
N THR A 409 -17.25 22.37 -3.21
CA THR A 409 -17.69 22.01 -1.86
C THR A 409 -17.60 20.50 -1.65
N LYS A 410 -18.06 19.69 -2.61
CA LYS A 410 -17.96 18.23 -2.55
C LYS A 410 -16.52 17.76 -2.70
N SER A 411 -15.72 18.37 -3.59
CA SER A 411 -14.29 18.08 -3.72
C SER A 411 -13.55 18.31 -2.40
N CYS A 412 -13.93 19.34 -1.64
CA CYS A 412 -13.41 19.55 -0.30
C CYS A 412 -13.77 18.40 0.63
N LEU A 413 -14.90 17.70 0.55
CA LEU A 413 -15.21 16.57 1.47
C LEU A 413 -14.34 15.32 1.24
N LEU A 414 -13.61 15.26 0.12
CA LEU A 414 -12.74 14.14 -0.24
C LEU A 414 -11.33 14.33 0.31
N GLN A 415 -10.56 13.25 0.34
CA GLN A 415 -9.11 13.31 0.55
C GLN A 415 -8.36 12.63 -0.60
N ARG A 416 -7.49 13.39 -1.26
CA ARG A 416 -6.56 12.92 -2.28
C ARG A 416 -5.13 13.14 -1.83
N PHE A 417 -4.33 12.08 -1.90
CA PHE A 417 -2.90 12.12 -1.66
C PHE A 417 -2.20 12.13 -3.02
N GLY A 418 -1.39 13.15 -3.26
CA GLY A 418 -0.76 13.42 -4.54
C GLY A 418 0.44 14.34 -4.39
N PRO A 419 0.99 14.86 -5.50
CA PRO A 419 2.07 15.83 -5.47
C PRO A 419 1.62 17.09 -4.70
N SER A 420 2.24 17.35 -3.55
CA SER A 420 2.02 18.55 -2.73
C SER A 420 3.28 18.83 -1.90
N GLU A 421 3.62 20.11 -1.75
CA GLU A 421 4.73 20.54 -0.90
C GLU A 421 4.32 20.75 0.57
N GLU A 422 3.01 20.84 0.84
CA GLU A 422 2.47 21.18 2.17
C GLU A 422 2.16 19.95 3.03
N SER A 423 2.20 18.75 2.44
CA SER A 423 1.86 17.49 3.12
C SER A 423 3.06 16.55 3.22
N ILE A 424 3.01 15.62 4.18
CA ILE A 424 3.97 14.51 4.24
C ILE A 424 3.99 13.79 2.89
N ASP A 425 5.20 13.49 2.39
CA ASP A 425 5.38 12.81 1.11
C ASP A 425 4.92 11.34 1.20
N THR A 426 3.76 11.03 0.58
CA THR A 426 3.12 9.71 0.64
C THR A 426 2.92 9.06 -0.73
N VAL A 427 2.45 7.82 -0.77
CA VAL A 427 1.90 7.23 -2.01
C VAL A 427 0.67 8.00 -2.52
N GLY A 428 0.32 7.81 -3.79
CA GLY A 428 -0.94 8.25 -4.36
C GLY A 428 -2.10 7.43 -3.79
N PHE A 429 -3.12 8.11 -3.28
CA PHE A 429 -4.22 7.48 -2.57
C PHE A 429 -5.47 8.36 -2.61
N PHE A 430 -6.64 7.74 -2.45
CA PHE A 430 -7.91 8.44 -2.42
C PHE A 430 -8.83 7.88 -1.33
N ILE A 431 -9.55 8.78 -0.65
CA ILE A 431 -10.51 8.44 0.41
C ILE A 431 -11.78 9.27 0.21
N ALA A 432 -12.93 8.60 0.23
CA ALA A 432 -14.25 9.21 0.27
C ALA A 432 -15.07 8.58 1.40
N LYS A 433 -15.73 9.43 2.21
CA LYS A 433 -16.60 8.99 3.31
C LYS A 433 -18.05 9.30 2.97
N PHE A 434 -18.91 8.31 3.12
CA PHE A 434 -20.34 8.40 2.89
C PHE A 434 -21.11 8.03 4.15
N GLN A 435 -22.29 8.60 4.29
CA GLN A 435 -23.25 8.21 5.32
C GLN A 435 -24.58 7.86 4.64
N LYS A 436 -25.19 6.75 5.03
CA LYS A 436 -26.54 6.38 4.59
C LYS A 436 -27.57 7.12 5.43
N GLU A 437 -28.60 7.65 4.79
CA GLU A 437 -29.70 8.33 5.48
C GLU A 437 -30.41 7.39 6.46
N SER A 438 -30.96 7.96 7.53
CA SER A 438 -31.61 7.24 8.63
C SER A 438 -33.01 6.75 8.30
#